data_AF-A0A5A8F7H8-F1
#
_entry.id   AF-A0A5A8F7H8-F1
#
_cell.length_a   1.000
_cell.length_b   1.000
_cell.length_c   1.000
_cell.angle_alpha   90.00
_cell.angle_beta   90.00
_cell.angle_gamma   90.00
#
_symmetry.space_group_name_H-M   'P 1'
#
loop_
_entity.id
_entity.type
_entity.pdbx_description
1 polymer ?
#
loop_
_entity_poly.entity_id
_entity_poly.type
_entity_poly.pdbx_seq_one_letter_code
_entity_poly.pdbx_strand_id
1 'polypeptide(L)'
;MGELTNKVVKETELKKECKYFESCNAPLCPLLSDDVNSLGLWYADEDICKLKIKQPYWVKKQQKIQHIHKHQKPVFGYFNFQMLNHSFRVQRGIIGLDPDKNTDSELQMWFKKYKGKSRLEAVSKQAS
;
A
#
# COMPACT_ATOMS: atom_id res chain seq x y z
N MET A 1 -10.63 -20.93 -9.92
CA MET A 1 -10.61 -19.58 -10.54
C MET A 1 -11.96 -18.83 -10.49
N GLY A 2 -13.11 -19.51 -10.38
CA GLY A 2 -14.44 -18.84 -10.37
C GLY A 2 -14.86 -18.12 -9.08
N GLU A 3 -14.11 -18.25 -7.98
CA GLU A 3 -14.48 -17.67 -6.69
C GLU A 3 -13.92 -16.24 -6.50
N LEU A 4 -12.71 -16.01 -7.03
CA LEU A 4 -12.05 -14.70 -7.03
C LEU A 4 -12.76 -13.70 -7.96
N THR A 5 -13.27 -14.16 -9.10
CA THR A 5 -14.01 -13.31 -10.04
C THR A 5 -15.33 -12.80 -9.44
N ASN A 6 -16.07 -13.66 -8.74
CA ASN A 6 -17.32 -13.25 -8.08
C ASN A 6 -17.09 -12.27 -6.92
N LYS A 7 -15.98 -12.42 -6.17
CA LYS A 7 -15.61 -11.49 -5.10
C LYS A 7 -15.20 -10.12 -5.64
N VAL A 8 -14.38 -10.08 -6.69
CA VAL A 8 -13.99 -8.83 -7.37
C VAL A 8 -15.22 -8.08 -7.89
N VAL A 9 -16.14 -8.78 -8.57
CA VAL A 9 -17.39 -8.17 -9.10
C VAL A 9 -18.25 -7.56 -7.98
N LYS A 10 -18.38 -8.24 -6.83
CA LYS A 10 -19.16 -7.74 -5.69
C LYS A 10 -18.51 -6.54 -4.99
N GLU A 11 -17.19 -6.49 -4.94
CA GLU A 11 -16.45 -5.38 -4.34
C GLU A 11 -16.41 -4.13 -5.24
N THR A 12 -16.49 -4.29 -6.56
CA THR A 12 -16.68 -3.16 -7.48
C THR A 12 -18.00 -2.42 -7.26
N GLU A 13 -19.07 -3.09 -6.82
CA GLU A 13 -20.35 -2.44 -6.50
C GLU A 13 -20.23 -1.56 -5.25
N LEU A 14 -19.53 -2.02 -4.20
CA LEU A 14 -19.23 -1.20 -3.01
C LEU A 14 -18.43 0.06 -3.35
N LYS A 15 -17.58 -0.02 -4.37
CA LYS A 15 -16.82 1.14 -4.86
C LYS A 15 -17.74 2.22 -5.47
N LYS A 16 -18.92 1.88 -5.99
CA LYS A 16 -19.85 2.84 -6.62
C LYS A 16 -20.46 3.83 -5.63
N GLU A 17 -20.56 3.45 -4.36
CA GLU A 17 -21.01 4.37 -3.29
C GLU A 17 -19.93 5.39 -2.89
N CYS A 18 -18.69 5.21 -3.35
CA CYS A 18 -17.64 6.18 -3.12
C CYS A 18 -17.89 7.46 -3.91
N LYS A 19 -17.99 8.60 -3.22
CA LYS A 19 -18.12 9.92 -3.85
C LYS A 19 -17.00 10.30 -4.83
N TYR A 20 -15.88 9.57 -4.83
CA TYR A 20 -14.77 9.79 -5.75
C TYR A 20 -14.68 8.69 -6.82
N PHE A 21 -15.66 7.78 -6.93
CA PHE A 21 -15.62 6.62 -7.82
C PHE A 21 -15.19 6.99 -9.25
N GLU A 22 -15.81 8.02 -9.83
CA GLU A 22 -15.55 8.46 -11.21
C GLU A 22 -14.26 9.27 -11.39
N SER A 23 -13.61 9.71 -10.30
CA SER A 23 -12.45 10.61 -10.34
C SER A 23 -11.23 10.13 -9.54
N CYS A 24 -11.25 8.86 -9.12
CA CYS A 24 -10.20 8.24 -8.31
C CYS A 24 -9.42 7.21 -9.13
N ASN A 25 -8.22 7.59 -9.54
CA ASN A 25 -7.29 6.72 -10.28
C ASN A 25 -6.32 5.96 -9.37
N ALA A 26 -6.55 5.95 -8.06
CA ALA A 26 -5.68 5.27 -7.12
C ALA A 26 -5.68 3.74 -7.35
N PRO A 27 -4.51 3.11 -7.56
CA PRO A 27 -4.41 1.66 -7.80
C PRO A 27 -4.85 0.82 -6.60
N LEU A 28 -4.71 1.37 -5.39
CA LEU A 28 -5.12 0.74 -4.13
C LEU A 28 -6.27 1.53 -3.51
N CYS A 29 -7.25 0.82 -2.96
CA CYS A 29 -8.50 1.40 -2.47
C CYS A 29 -8.86 0.88 -1.06
N PRO A 30 -9.06 1.76 -0.07
CA PRO A 30 -9.51 1.37 1.28
C PRO A 30 -10.91 0.74 1.37
N LEU A 31 -11.73 0.87 0.32
CA LEU A 31 -13.06 0.26 0.27
C LEU A 31 -13.04 -1.15 -0.34
N LEU A 32 -11.92 -1.56 -0.93
CA LEU A 32 -11.73 -2.91 -1.46
C LEU A 32 -11.07 -3.78 -0.39
N SER A 33 -11.27 -5.10 -0.48
CA SER A 33 -10.65 -6.04 0.44
C SER A 33 -9.12 -6.08 0.29
N ASP A 34 -8.47 -6.61 1.31
CA ASP A 34 -7.02 -6.87 1.29
C ASP A 34 -6.62 -7.82 0.15
N ASP A 35 -7.48 -8.78 -0.21
CA ASP A 35 -7.23 -9.71 -1.33
C ASP A 35 -7.18 -8.97 -2.67
N VAL A 36 -8.14 -8.08 -2.91
CA VAL A 36 -8.19 -7.28 -4.15
C VAL A 36 -7.03 -6.28 -4.18
N ASN A 37 -6.75 -5.61 -3.06
CA ASN A 37 -5.60 -4.72 -2.98
C ASN A 37 -4.26 -5.46 -3.16
N SER A 38 -4.16 -6.74 -2.78
CA SER A 38 -2.94 -7.55 -2.95
C SER A 38 -2.56 -7.81 -4.41
N LEU A 39 -3.49 -7.63 -5.35
CA LEU A 39 -3.23 -7.69 -6.78
C LEU A 39 -2.67 -6.37 -7.35
N GLY A 40 -2.82 -5.27 -6.60
CA GLY A 40 -2.41 -3.94 -7.03
C GLY A 40 -0.94 -3.64 -6.74
N LEU A 41 -0.30 -2.97 -7.69
CA LEU A 41 1.00 -2.33 -7.53
C LEU A 41 0.79 -0.81 -7.47
N TRP A 42 1.63 -0.12 -6.70
CA TRP A 42 1.58 1.33 -6.59
C TRP A 42 2.98 1.95 -6.69
N TYR A 43 3.14 2.96 -7.53
CA TYR A 43 4.37 3.75 -7.69
C TYR A 43 4.23 5.12 -7.00
N ALA A 44 5.36 5.71 -6.62
CA ALA A 44 5.38 6.92 -5.79
C ALA A 44 4.82 8.17 -6.49
N ASP A 45 4.80 8.18 -7.81
CA ASP A 45 4.25 9.21 -8.70
C ASP A 45 2.77 9.01 -9.04
N GLU A 46 2.19 7.85 -8.71
CA GLU A 46 0.77 7.57 -8.94
C GLU A 46 -0.17 8.20 -7.90
N ASP A 47 -1.45 8.25 -8.26
CA ASP A 47 -2.52 8.76 -7.42
C ASP A 47 -2.73 7.92 -6.15
N ILE A 48 -3.12 8.60 -5.08
CA ILE A 48 -3.47 8.00 -3.80
C ILE A 48 -4.97 8.25 -3.57
N CYS A 49 -5.64 7.29 -2.93
CA CYS A 49 -7.06 7.43 -2.63
C CYS A 49 -7.36 8.73 -1.86
N LYS A 50 -8.30 9.52 -2.39
CA LYS A 50 -8.71 10.83 -1.85
C LYS A 50 -9.65 10.73 -0.64
N LEU A 51 -10.14 9.52 -0.32
CA LEU A 51 -11.06 9.30 0.79
C LEU A 51 -10.32 9.52 2.13
N LYS A 52 -10.74 10.55 2.88
CA LYS A 52 -10.11 10.92 4.16
C LYS A 52 -10.74 10.24 5.37
N ILE A 53 -11.97 9.77 5.26
CA ILE A 53 -12.71 9.15 6.37
C ILE A 53 -12.08 7.79 6.69
N LYS A 54 -11.68 7.59 7.96
CA LYS A 54 -11.06 6.34 8.47
C LYS A 54 -9.88 5.84 7.61
N GLN A 55 -9.04 6.76 7.12
CA GLN A 55 -7.93 6.42 6.24
C GLN A 55 -6.94 5.44 6.91
N PRO A 56 -6.72 4.25 6.34
CA PRO A 56 -5.84 3.23 6.92
C PRO A 56 -4.37 3.67 6.86
N TYR A 57 -3.54 3.07 7.72
CA TYR A 57 -2.14 3.47 7.85
C TYR A 57 -1.32 3.26 6.57
N TRP A 58 -1.67 2.26 5.76
CA TRP A 58 -0.97 1.98 4.51
C TRP A 58 -1.15 3.14 3.51
N VAL A 59 -2.32 3.79 3.48
CA VAL A 59 -2.53 5.01 2.67
C VAL A 59 -1.72 6.18 3.19
N LYS A 60 -1.61 6.33 4.52
CA LYS A 60 -0.72 7.35 5.12
C LYS A 60 0.74 7.12 4.76
N LYS A 61 1.16 5.87 4.54
CA LYS A 61 2.51 5.58 4.04
C LYS A 61 2.67 5.95 2.59
N GLN A 62 1.69 5.69 1.73
CA GLN A 62 1.71 6.19 0.36
C GLN A 62 1.91 7.71 0.34
N GLN A 63 1.17 8.45 1.18
CA GLN A 63 1.31 9.92 1.27
C GLN A 63 2.72 10.35 1.68
N LYS A 64 3.32 9.66 2.66
CA LYS A 64 4.70 9.94 3.09
C LYS A 64 5.73 9.59 2.02
N ILE A 65 5.57 8.48 1.32
CA ILE A 65 6.45 8.05 0.22
C ILE A 65 6.36 9.07 -0.93
N GLN A 66 5.14 9.44 -1.32
CA GLN A 66 4.92 10.44 -2.37
C GLN A 66 5.50 11.81 -1.99
N HIS A 67 5.36 12.23 -0.73
CA HIS A 67 5.99 13.47 -0.25
C HIS A 67 7.52 13.42 -0.37
N ILE A 68 8.15 12.28 -0.01
CA ILE A 68 9.60 12.10 -0.19
C ILE A 68 9.97 12.16 -1.67
N HIS A 69 9.23 11.46 -2.53
CA HIS A 69 9.45 11.46 -3.98
C HIS A 69 9.41 12.87 -4.57
N LYS A 70 8.38 13.66 -4.20
CA LYS A 70 8.14 15.01 -4.74
C LYS A 70 9.11 16.07 -4.22
N HIS A 71 9.53 15.98 -2.95
CA HIS A 71 10.20 17.11 -2.28
C HIS A 71 11.60 16.80 -1.75
N GLN A 72 12.06 15.55 -1.81
CA GLN A 72 13.32 15.16 -1.15
C GLN A 72 14.22 14.35 -2.07
N LYS A 73 13.78 13.16 -2.50
CA LYS A 73 14.56 12.27 -3.36
C LYS A 73 13.62 11.38 -4.17
N PRO A 74 13.85 11.22 -5.49
CA PRO A 74 13.10 10.27 -6.29
C PRO A 74 13.08 8.88 -5.64
N VAL A 75 11.87 8.34 -5.53
CA VAL A 75 11.60 6.97 -5.08
C VAL A 75 11.30 6.14 -6.32
N PHE A 76 12.07 5.07 -6.51
CA PHE A 76 11.95 4.14 -7.63
C PHE A 76 11.33 2.81 -7.20
N GLY A 77 10.79 2.07 -8.17
CA GLY A 77 10.15 0.77 -7.95
C GLY A 77 8.71 0.88 -7.45
N TYR A 78 8.04 -0.26 -7.40
CA TYR A 78 6.66 -0.36 -6.94
C TYR A 78 6.55 -0.79 -5.48
N PHE A 79 5.42 -0.50 -4.86
CA PHE A 79 5.03 -1.02 -3.57
C PHE A 79 3.73 -1.80 -3.74
N ASN A 80 3.72 -3.07 -3.33
CA ASN A 80 2.48 -3.84 -3.26
C ASN A 80 1.76 -3.57 -1.93
N PHE A 81 0.52 -4.07 -1.82
CA PHE A 81 -0.26 -3.92 -0.60
C PHE A 81 0.44 -4.51 0.63
N GLN A 82 1.06 -5.68 0.52
CA GLN A 82 1.75 -6.33 1.64
C GLN A 82 2.87 -5.47 2.22
N MET A 83 3.67 -4.82 1.37
CA MET A 83 4.71 -3.86 1.79
C MET A 83 4.09 -2.69 2.56
N LEU A 84 3.10 -2.03 1.97
CA LEU A 84 2.45 -0.85 2.57
C LEU A 84 1.70 -1.20 3.86
N ASN A 85 1.12 -2.40 3.93
CA ASN A 85 0.44 -2.93 5.12
C ASN A 85 1.43 -3.48 6.16
N HIS A 86 2.73 -3.61 5.88
CA HIS A 86 3.70 -4.11 6.87
C HIS A 86 4.23 -3.02 7.81
N SER A 87 4.61 -3.37 9.04
CA SER A 87 5.26 -2.46 10.00
C SER A 87 6.65 -2.02 9.50
N PHE A 88 6.77 -0.79 8.97
CA PHE A 88 8.07 -0.22 8.58
C PHE A 88 8.08 1.30 8.70
N ARG A 89 9.28 1.89 8.80
CA ARG A 89 9.49 3.34 8.83
C ARG A 89 9.72 3.88 7.42
N VAL A 90 8.83 4.77 6.96
CA VAL A 90 9.04 5.54 5.73
C VAL A 90 10.16 6.56 5.99
N GLN A 91 11.27 6.46 5.28
CA GLN A 91 12.46 7.30 5.44
C GLN A 91 13.08 7.67 4.08
N ARG A 92 13.97 8.66 4.07
CA ARG A 92 14.73 9.06 2.87
C ARG A 92 15.50 7.87 2.31
N GLY A 93 15.45 7.68 0.99
CA GLY A 93 16.09 6.55 0.33
C GLY A 93 15.31 5.23 0.42
N ILE A 94 14.03 5.27 0.81
CA ILE A 94 13.14 4.13 0.59
C ILE A 94 13.03 3.87 -0.93
N ILE A 95 13.10 2.60 -1.30
CA ILE A 95 12.90 2.11 -2.67
C ILE A 95 11.85 1.01 -2.64
N GLY A 96 11.06 0.92 -3.69
CA GLY A 96 10.14 -0.19 -3.94
C GLY A 96 10.86 -1.42 -4.46
N LEU A 97 10.09 -2.41 -4.89
CA LEU A 97 10.58 -3.58 -5.63
C LEU A 97 10.75 -3.23 -7.11
N ASP A 98 11.62 -3.99 -7.75
CA ASP A 98 11.95 -3.86 -9.17
C ASP A 98 10.96 -4.71 -10.00
N PRO A 99 10.19 -4.14 -10.94
CA PRO A 99 9.20 -4.89 -11.73
C PRO A 99 9.84 -6.03 -12.54
N ASP A 100 11.12 -5.92 -12.89
CA ASP A 100 11.81 -6.91 -13.72
C ASP A 100 12.34 -8.11 -12.91
N LYS A 101 12.32 -8.03 -11.58
CA LYS A 101 12.93 -9.05 -10.69
C LYS A 101 11.95 -9.78 -9.79
N ASN A 102 10.66 -9.52 -9.97
CA ASN A 102 9.53 -9.93 -9.12
C ASN A 102 9.57 -11.40 -8.68
N THR A 103 10.33 -11.68 -7.62
CA THR A 103 10.47 -12.99 -6.99
C THR A 103 10.12 -12.86 -5.51
N ASP A 104 9.51 -13.90 -4.94
CA ASP A 104 9.15 -13.93 -3.51
C ASP A 104 10.34 -13.65 -2.58
N SER A 105 11.54 -14.02 -3.03
CA SER A 105 12.80 -13.74 -2.33
C SER A 105 13.04 -12.24 -2.14
N GLU A 106 12.74 -11.41 -3.13
CA GLU A 106 12.95 -9.96 -3.05
C GLU A 106 12.02 -9.29 -2.04
N LEU A 107 10.76 -9.72 -1.98
CA LEU A 107 9.82 -9.19 -0.98
C LEU A 107 10.31 -9.50 0.44
N GLN A 108 10.81 -10.71 0.67
CA GLN A 108 11.39 -11.09 1.96
C GLN A 108 12.66 -10.28 2.28
N MET A 109 13.53 -10.05 1.29
CA MET A 109 14.71 -9.18 1.46
C MET A 109 14.30 -7.74 1.76
N TRP A 110 13.25 -7.24 1.11
CA TRP A 110 12.71 -5.91 1.34
C TRP A 110 12.20 -5.76 2.78
N PHE A 111 11.43 -6.73 3.28
CA PHE A 111 10.98 -6.72 4.67
C PHE A 111 12.14 -6.74 5.66
N LYS A 112 13.18 -7.54 5.40
CA LYS A 112 14.39 -7.56 6.24
C LYS A 112 15.10 -6.20 6.25
N LYS A 113 15.23 -5.56 5.08
CA LYS A 113 15.92 -4.27 4.90
C LYS A 113 15.20 -3.11 5.58
N TYR A 114 13.88 -3.05 5.45
CA TYR A 114 13.08 -1.93 5.96
C TYR A 114 12.39 -2.23 7.30
N LYS A 115 12.72 -3.36 7.94
CA LYS A 115 12.21 -3.73 9.26
C LYS A 115 12.43 -2.59 10.25
N GLY A 116 11.34 -2.04 10.76
CA GLY A 116 11.37 -1.04 11.80
C GLY A 116 10.23 -1.32 12.76
N LYS A 117 10.52 -1.34 14.07
CA LYS A 117 9.50 -1.47 15.11
C LYS A 117 8.50 -0.32 14.90
N SER A 118 7.31 -0.59 14.37
CA SER A 118 6.25 0.42 14.49
C SER A 118 6.03 0.66 15.98
N ARG A 119 5.70 1.90 16.35
CA ARG A 119 5.34 2.23 17.73
C ARG A 119 4.18 1.33 18.24
N LEU A 120 3.36 0.79 17.34
CA LEU A 120 2.28 -0.17 17.63
C LEU A 120 2.80 -1.53 18.09
N GLU A 121 3.83 -2.11 17.45
CA GLU A 121 4.46 -3.35 17.94
C GLU A 121 5.19 -3.15 19.28
N ALA A 122 5.70 -1.95 19.56
CA ALA A 122 6.29 -1.63 20.85
C ALA A 122 5.25 -1.57 21.98
N VAL A 123 4.00 -1.18 21.67
CA VAL A 123 2.90 -1.13 22.64
C VAL A 123 2.31 -2.51 22.92
N SER A 124 2.17 -3.38 21.91
CA SER A 124 1.64 -4.74 22.12
C SER A 124 2.57 -5.67 22.92
N LYS A 125 3.85 -5.34 23.09
CA LYS A 125 4.79 -6.10 23.95
C LYS A 125 4.84 -5.64 25.41
N GLN A 126 4.15 -4.56 25.78
CA GLN A 126 4.10 -4.06 27.17
C GLN A 126 2.83 -4.46 27.92
N ALA A 127 1.95 -5.27 27.30
CA ALA A 127 0.68 -5.72 27.88
C ALA A 127 0.57 -7.26 27.95
N SER A 128 1.71 -7.97 28.05
CA SER A 128 1.77 -9.42 28.28
C SER A 128 2.78 -9.75 29.35
#